data_AF-A0A9P5JZX7-F1
#
_entry.id   AF-A0A9P5JZX7-F1
#
_cell.length_a   1.000
_cell.length_b   1.000
_cell.length_c   1.000
_cell.angle_alpha   90.00
_cell.angle_beta   90.00
_cell.angle_gamma   90.00
#
_symmetry.space_group_name_H-M   'P 1'
#
loop_
_entity.id
_entity.type
_entity.pdbx_description
1 polymer ?
#
loop_
_entity_poly.entity_id
_entity_poly.type
_entity_poly.pdbx_seq_one_letter_code
_entity_poly.pdbx_strand_id
1 'polypeptide(L)'
;MANRKGITVAQLSIAWVGALGAHVIPLPGSSNIKRTLENLNAGAVDSELSAEDLAEIGQLLEAHPRKGGQYIEGVEDQHLHLWN
;
A
#
# COMPACT_ATOMS: atom_id res chain seq x y z
N MET A 1 14.38 -1.58 2.18
CA MET A 1 13.76 -2.92 2.08
C MET A 1 13.72 -3.48 0.65
N ALA A 2 13.03 -2.86 -0.32
CA ALA A 2 12.84 -3.40 -1.68
C ALA A 2 14.15 -3.88 -2.36
N ASN A 3 15.20 -3.05 -2.33
CA ASN A 3 16.52 -3.43 -2.86
C ASN A 3 17.13 -4.68 -2.20
N ARG A 4 16.91 -4.88 -0.88
CA ARG A 4 17.42 -6.06 -0.15
C ARG A 4 16.72 -7.34 -0.62
N LYS A 5 15.46 -7.24 -1.05
CA LYS A 5 14.64 -8.34 -1.57
C LYS A 5 14.69 -8.48 -3.09
N GLY A 6 15.41 -7.60 -3.80
CA GLY A 6 15.51 -7.65 -5.27
C GLY A 6 14.21 -7.33 -6.01
N ILE A 7 13.27 -6.66 -5.35
CA ILE A 7 11.94 -6.28 -5.89
C ILE A 7 11.85 -4.77 -6.09
N THR A 8 10.86 -4.33 -6.87
CA THR A 8 10.58 -2.90 -7.00
C THR A 8 9.83 -2.34 -5.79
N VAL A 9 9.89 -1.02 -5.61
CA VAL A 9 9.12 -0.34 -4.55
C VAL A 9 7.61 -0.54 -4.76
N ALA A 10 7.14 -0.54 -6.01
CA ALA A 10 5.73 -0.79 -6.30
C ALA A 10 5.30 -2.20 -5.87
N GLN A 11 6.12 -3.21 -6.16
CA GLN A 11 5.88 -4.58 -5.74
C GLN A 11 5.85 -4.73 -4.22
N LEU A 12 6.81 -4.12 -3.52
CA LEU A 12 6.83 -4.11 -2.05
C LEU A 12 5.56 -3.49 -1.47
N SER A 13 5.13 -2.35 -2.00
CA SER A 13 3.92 -1.66 -1.53
C SER A 13 2.65 -2.48 -1.77
N ILE A 14 2.52 -3.10 -2.95
CA ILE A 14 1.37 -3.94 -3.29
C ILE A 14 1.33 -5.17 -2.37
N ALA A 15 2.49 -5.82 -2.18
CA ALA A 15 2.60 -7.00 -1.32
C ALA A 15 2.28 -6.67 0.15
N TRP A 16 2.75 -5.52 0.63
CA TRP A 16 2.41 -5.08 1.99
C TRP A 16 0.90 -4.88 2.17
N VAL A 17 0.19 -4.30 1.20
CA VAL A 17 -1.27 -4.14 1.27
C VAL A 17 -1.96 -5.49 1.31
N GLY A 18 -1.55 -6.46 0.49
CA GLY A 18 -2.10 -7.83 0.50
C GLY A 18 -1.91 -8.52 1.84
N ALA A 19 -0.77 -8.31 2.49
CA ALA A 19 -0.45 -8.87 3.80
C ALA A 19 -1.29 -8.31 4.97
N LEU A 20 -2.05 -7.22 4.79
CA LEU A 20 -2.87 -6.63 5.86
C LEU A 20 -4.09 -7.48 6.26
N GLY A 21 -4.47 -8.47 5.45
CA GLY A 21 -5.50 -9.43 5.83
C GLY A 21 -5.92 -10.37 4.71
N ALA A 22 -6.47 -11.52 5.09
CA ALA A 22 -6.85 -12.59 4.16
C ALA A 22 -7.89 -12.19 3.09
N HIS A 23 -8.60 -11.07 3.30
CA HIS A 23 -9.60 -10.54 2.38
C HIS A 23 -9.23 -9.16 1.81
N VAL A 24 -7.97 -8.75 1.96
CA VAL A 24 -7.45 -7.51 1.38
C VAL A 24 -6.87 -7.83 0.01
N ILE A 25 -7.50 -7.29 -1.04
CA ILE A 25 -7.06 -7.49 -2.42
C ILE A 25 -6.58 -6.14 -2.97
N PRO A 26 -5.25 -5.94 -3.15
CA PRO A 26 -4.73 -4.75 -3.80
C PRO A 26 -5.25 -4.62 -5.24
N LEU A 27 -5.68 -3.42 -5.65
CA LEU A 27 -6.13 -3.14 -7.01
C LEU A 27 -5.21 -2.10 -7.69
N PRO A 28 -3.96 -2.46 -8.03
CA PRO A 28 -3.01 -1.51 -8.60
C PRO A 28 -3.35 -1.18 -10.06
N GLY A 29 -3.72 0.07 -10.32
CA GLY A 29 -3.98 0.59 -11.67
C GLY A 29 -2.75 1.26 -12.31
N SER A 30 -2.56 1.08 -13.62
CA SER A 30 -1.57 1.81 -14.40
C SER A 30 -1.99 1.88 -15.87
N SER A 31 -1.82 3.04 -16.51
CA SER A 31 -1.97 3.19 -17.97
C SER A 31 -0.73 2.74 -18.76
N ASN A 32 0.40 2.53 -18.08
CA ASN A 32 1.64 2.03 -18.68
C ASN A 32 1.71 0.51 -18.55
N ILE A 33 1.77 -0.19 -19.69
CA ILE A 33 1.79 -1.65 -19.76
C ILE A 33 2.97 -2.29 -19.00
N LYS A 34 4.16 -1.68 -19.01
CA LYS A 34 5.32 -2.21 -18.29
C LYS A 34 5.08 -2.21 -16.78
N ARG A 35 4.47 -1.14 -16.27
CA ARG A 35 4.09 -1.04 -14.85
C ARG A 35 2.96 -1.98 -14.49
N THR A 36 2.00 -2.20 -15.38
CA THR A 36 0.95 -3.20 -15.17
C THR A 36 1.55 -4.60 -15.01
N LEU A 37 2.49 -4.97 -15.87
CA LEU A 37 3.21 -6.25 -15.76
C LEU A 37 4.07 -6.32 -14.49
N GLU A 38 4.77 -5.25 -14.12
CA GLU A 38 5.55 -5.18 -12.88
C GLU A 38 4.65 -5.39 -11.64
N ASN A 39 3.50 -4.71 -11.59
CA ASN A 39 2.54 -4.78 -10.48
C ASN A 39 1.92 -6.16 -10.34
N LEU A 40 1.64 -6.86 -11.45
CA LEU A 40 1.11 -8.23 -11.42
C LEU A 40 2.07 -9.22 -10.74
N ASN A 41 3.38 -9.00 -10.88
CA ASN A 41 4.40 -9.85 -10.24
C ASN A 41 4.48 -9.65 -8.72
N ALA A 42 3.82 -8.64 -8.15
CA ALA A 42 3.82 -8.40 -6.70
C ALA A 42 3.14 -9.52 -5.91
N GLY A 43 2.15 -10.22 -6.50
CA GLY A 43 1.48 -11.34 -5.82
C GLY A 43 2.39 -12.54 -5.55
N ALA A 44 3.52 -12.67 -6.25
CA ALA A 44 4.54 -13.66 -5.94
C ALA A 44 5.42 -13.26 -4.73
N VAL A 45 5.36 -11.98 -4.33
CA VAL A 45 6.14 -11.39 -3.23
C VAL A 45 5.33 -11.38 -1.91
N ASP A 46 4.00 -11.43 -1.98
CA ASP A 46 3.08 -11.44 -0.83
C ASP A 46 3.47 -12.48 0.24
N SER A 47 3.88 -13.69 -0.18
CA SER A 47 4.26 -14.77 0.73
C SER A 47 5.64 -14.61 1.38
N GLU A 48 6.39 -13.56 1.05
CA GLU A 48 7.79 -13.37 1.46
C GLU A 48 8.01 -12.21 2.45
N LEU A 49 6.95 -11.51 2.87
CA LEU A 49 7.05 -10.51 3.93
C LEU A 49 7.03 -11.18 5.30
N SER A 50 8.14 -11.10 6.03
CA SER A 50 8.22 -11.63 7.38
C SER A 50 7.54 -10.72 8.38
N ALA A 51 7.32 -11.21 9.61
CA ALA A 51 6.80 -10.39 10.70
C ALA A 51 7.70 -9.17 10.98
N GLU A 52 9.02 -9.33 10.84
CA GLU A 52 9.99 -8.26 10.98
C GLU A 52 9.86 -7.22 9.87
N ASP A 53 9.62 -7.63 8.62
CA ASP A 53 9.38 -6.71 7.52
C ASP A 53 8.12 -5.86 7.77
N LEU A 54 7.03 -6.50 8.22
CA LEU A 54 5.78 -5.81 8.55
C LEU A 54 5.98 -4.83 9.72
N ALA A 55 6.77 -5.19 10.72
CA ALA A 55 7.12 -4.31 11.83
C ALA A 55 7.97 -3.11 11.37
N GLU A 56 8.98 -3.32 10.51
CA GLU A 56 9.80 -2.24 9.94
C GLU A 56 8.93 -1.25 9.14
N ILE A 57 7.99 -1.76 8.34
CA ILE A 57 7.05 -0.92 7.58
C ILE A 57 6.13 -0.14 8.53
N GLY A 58 5.59 -0.78 9.57
CA GLY A 58 4.74 -0.15 10.58
C GLY A 58 5.43 1.03 11.27
N GLN A 59 6.66 0.83 11.75
CA GLN A 59 7.46 1.89 12.38
C GLN A 59 7.72 3.07 11.43
N LEU A 60 7.96 2.78 10.14
CA LEU A 60 8.20 3.80 9.14
C LEU A 60 6.95 4.63 8.84
N LEU A 61 5.76 4.01 8.84
CA LEU A 61 4.49 4.71 8.66
C LEU A 61 4.14 5.59 9.88
N GLU A 62 4.42 5.13 11.10
CA GLU A 62 4.26 5.94 12.32
C GLU A 62 5.17 7.16 12.33
N ALA A 63 6.43 7.00 11.91
CA ALA A 63 7.40 8.10 11.81
C ALA A 63 7.06 9.12 10.70
N HIS A 64 6.24 8.72 9.73
CA HIS A 64 5.87 9.54 8.57
C HIS A 64 4.35 9.69 8.45
N PRO A 65 3.70 10.42 9.37
CA PRO A 65 2.27 10.66 9.31
C PRO A 65 1.89 11.29 7.98
N ARG A 66 0.78 10.81 7.40
CA ARG A 66 0.26 11.29 6.12
C ARG A 66 0.05 12.80 6.17
N LYS A 67 0.51 13.51 5.14
CA LYS A 67 0.31 14.95 4.96
C LYS A 67 -0.68 15.18 3.80
N GLY A 68 -1.65 16.04 4.02
CA GLY A 68 -2.70 16.40 3.04
C GLY A 68 -4.11 16.03 3.51
N GLY A 69 -5.10 16.82 3.09
CA GLY A 69 -6.51 16.53 3.36
C GLY A 69 -6.99 15.33 2.54
N GLN A 70 -7.55 14.32 3.20
CA GLN A 70 -8.27 13.24 2.53
C GLN A 70 -9.66 13.66 2.09
N TYR A 71 -10.20 14.68 2.75
CA TYR A 71 -11.51 15.27 2.51
C TYR A 71 -11.37 16.77 2.24
N ILE A 72 -12.42 17.34 1.67
CA ILE A 72 -12.46 18.76 1.31
C ILE A 72 -12.42 19.57 2.61
N GLU A 73 -11.36 20.36 2.80
CA GLU A 73 -11.24 21.25 3.95
C GLU A 73 -12.42 22.23 3.98
N GLY A 74 -13.03 22.38 5.17
CA GLY A 74 -14.17 23.27 5.37
C GLY A 74 -15.53 22.69 5.00
N VAL A 75 -15.61 21.40 4.61
CA VAL A 75 -16.87 20.67 4.46
C VAL A 75 -17.01 19.67 5.60
N GLU A 76 -18.07 19.76 6.39
CA GLU A 76 -18.34 18.81 7.47
C GLU A 76 -18.63 17.41 6.92
N ASP A 77 -18.19 16.37 7.62
CA ASP A 77 -18.32 14.95 7.20
C ASP A 77 -19.76 14.53 6.87
N GLN A 78 -20.75 15.13 7.55
CA GLN A 78 -22.17 14.93 7.32
C GLN A 78 -22.60 15.33 5.89
N HIS A 79 -22.01 16.40 5.37
CA HIS A 79 -22.27 16.90 4.02
C HIS A 79 -21.52 16.09 2.96
N LEU A 80 -20.50 15.33 3.35
CA LEU A 80 -19.75 14.42 2.49
C LEU A 80 -20.34 13.00 2.49
N HIS A 81 -21.41 12.76 3.26
CA HIS A 81 -22.01 11.43 3.46
C HIS A 81 -20.97 10.36 3.83
N LEU A 82 -19.95 10.77 4.59
CA LEU A 82 -18.93 9.85 5.06
C LEU A 82 -19.53 8.93 6.11
N TRP A 83 -18.87 7.79 6.29
CA TRP A 83 -19.24 6.81 7.30
C TRP A 83 -18.93 7.42 8.67
N ASN A 84 -19.93 8.08 9.26
CA ASN A 84 -19.92 8.59 10.64
C ASN A 84 -20.31 7.48 11.62
#